data_AF-A0A1E7EM45-F1
#
_entry.id   AF-A0A1E7EM45-F1
#
_cell.length_a   1.000
_cell.length_b   1.000
_cell.length_c   1.000
_cell.angle_alpha   90.00
_cell.angle_beta   90.00
_cell.angle_gamma   90.00
#
_symmetry.space_group_name_H-M   'P 1'
#
loop_
_entity.id
_entity.type
_entity.pdbx_description
1 polymer ?
#
loop_
_entity_poly.entity_id
_entity_poly.type
_entity_poly.pdbx_seq_one_letter_code
_entity_poly.pdbx_strand_id
1 'polypeptide(L)'
;MVQFFTSFLFILFSNYVVTIEALSSSSSSSSSDSCIVRNSVKIGVVHHGLPMEDIYWEHMNEAITQGAKDMSIDLHYVPLVDGHTLDGQQKIFVEMSAQIKNYCSDNSGSGGDDDDGSIIDALLVTLPNDSILPAVLTCKEKNIKIVVFNVGLDLAERNGLLFVGQDEFEAGYAAGKGLIDNNNSKNNNNNNTSTKIICCTNHSPGNSVLNKRCGGMAKSVVDNNNTYGGQYYNTGVNTTITSRDVSVDPNDCSSFTATIVDQCSPPEGEEGSDDWSTVGLYLAGQASHKCGIEFLREHPEVIATASDVSVELYEGMADNSSGLHILFGIDHQSYLQGYLPFSLLTLAVTNNQAIMNSKIETGPALVYGSPSEVASICQANYYAVCEDKADTNMSSSSDDANIVGIPFKSTAMISNDNDNASNLWGIVLGVLVIVIGLSAFALIQRNQRKNKIGNSVTSTLTVVPTLPIMEIDDIEEATTTSLESKQVD
;
A
#
# COMPACT_ATOMS: atom_id res chain seq x y z
N MET A 1 27.56 47.32 34.48
CA MET A 1 26.89 46.77 33.28
C MET A 1 27.43 47.45 32.00
N VAL A 2 28.75 47.55 31.84
CA VAL A 2 29.48 48.04 30.63
C VAL A 2 30.82 47.29 30.50
N GLN A 3 30.85 46.00 30.88
CA GLN A 3 32.10 45.22 30.88
C GLN A 3 31.84 43.73 30.63
N PHE A 4 30.83 43.43 29.81
CA PHE A 4 30.47 42.06 29.41
C PHE A 4 30.16 41.92 27.91
N PHE A 5 30.39 42.96 27.11
CA PHE A 5 30.01 42.99 25.68
C PHE A 5 31.18 43.06 24.70
N THR A 6 32.43 42.91 25.14
CA THR A 6 33.61 42.98 24.27
C THR A 6 34.30 41.63 24.03
N SER A 7 33.77 40.52 24.58
CA SER A 7 34.41 39.19 24.46
C SER A 7 33.66 38.19 23.59
N PHE A 8 32.54 38.58 22.95
CA PHE A 8 31.75 37.67 22.10
C PHE A 8 31.90 37.91 20.59
N LEU A 9 32.66 38.92 20.16
CA LEU A 9 32.85 39.26 18.74
C LEU A 9 34.18 38.77 18.14
N PHE A 10 35.05 38.13 18.94
CA PHE A 10 36.37 37.66 18.49
C PHE A 10 36.50 36.13 18.34
N ILE A 11 35.44 35.37 18.59
CA ILE A 11 35.44 33.89 18.45
C ILE A 11 34.74 33.41 17.16
N LEU A 12 34.11 34.31 16.38
CA LEU A 12 33.43 33.94 15.13
C LEU A 12 34.21 34.24 13.84
N PHE A 13 35.47 34.67 13.91
CA PHE A 13 36.28 34.99 12.72
C PHE A 13 37.74 34.51 12.79
N SER A 14 38.00 33.31 13.31
CA SER A 14 39.38 32.77 13.31
C SER A 14 39.56 31.34 12.81
N ASN A 15 38.56 30.73 12.16
CA ASN A 15 38.67 29.38 11.59
C ASN A 15 38.26 29.29 10.10
N TYR A 16 38.57 30.29 9.30
CA TYR A 16 38.54 30.17 7.84
C TYR A 16 39.76 30.89 7.23
N VAL A 17 40.93 30.32 7.47
CA VAL A 17 42.06 30.50 6.55
C VAL A 17 41.95 29.38 5.53
N VAL A 18 41.26 29.66 4.42
CA VAL A 18 41.35 28.84 3.21
C VAL A 18 42.71 29.16 2.60
N THR A 19 43.67 28.25 2.74
CA THR A 19 44.90 28.26 1.96
C THR A 19 44.52 27.96 0.51
N ILE A 20 44.53 29.00 -0.34
CA ILE A 20 44.46 28.84 -1.79
C ILE A 20 45.85 28.38 -2.24
N GLU A 21 46.06 27.07 -2.33
CA GLU A 21 47.13 26.53 -3.17
C GLU A 21 46.67 26.65 -4.63
N ALA A 22 47.40 27.45 -5.40
CA ALA A 22 47.24 27.54 -6.83
C ALA A 22 47.65 26.20 -7.47
N LEU A 23 46.67 25.34 -7.80
CA LEU A 23 46.91 24.22 -8.70
C LEU A 23 47.19 24.77 -10.10
N SER A 24 48.41 24.51 -10.56
CA SER A 24 48.83 24.68 -11.94
C SER A 24 47.88 23.93 -12.87
N SER A 25 47.26 24.65 -13.79
CA SER A 25 46.39 24.13 -14.82
C SER A 25 47.13 23.22 -15.80
N SER A 26 47.05 21.90 -15.61
CA SER A 26 47.17 20.96 -16.71
C SER A 26 45.79 20.82 -17.36
N SER A 27 45.69 21.29 -18.60
CA SER A 27 44.50 21.18 -19.43
C SER A 27 44.17 19.71 -19.70
N SER A 28 43.18 19.17 -19.00
CA SER A 28 42.40 18.02 -19.46
C SER A 28 40.99 18.48 -19.74
N SER A 29 40.61 18.45 -21.01
CA SER A 29 39.24 18.62 -21.46
C SER A 29 38.37 17.50 -20.90
N SER A 30 37.63 17.76 -19.83
CA SER A 30 36.42 17.01 -19.49
C SER A 30 35.33 18.01 -19.21
N SER A 31 34.38 18.15 -20.13
CA SER A 31 33.09 18.75 -19.81
C SER A 31 32.47 17.90 -18.70
N SER A 32 32.53 18.40 -17.47
CA SER A 32 31.82 17.80 -16.34
C SER A 32 30.33 18.07 -16.55
N ASP A 33 29.67 17.22 -17.32
CA ASP A 33 28.20 17.20 -17.33
C ASP A 33 27.75 16.82 -15.93
N SER A 34 27.21 17.79 -15.19
CA SER A 34 26.70 17.64 -13.82
C SER A 34 25.35 16.92 -13.77
N CYS A 35 25.03 16.12 -14.79
CA CYS A 35 23.74 15.47 -14.97
C CYS A 35 23.75 14.09 -14.30
N ILE A 36 22.61 13.72 -13.71
CA ILE A 36 22.41 12.37 -13.16
C ILE A 36 22.34 11.38 -14.33
N VAL A 37 23.29 10.47 -14.38
CA VAL A 37 23.30 9.34 -15.31
C VAL A 37 22.51 8.20 -14.68
N ARG A 38 21.31 7.90 -15.22
CA ARG A 38 20.38 6.92 -14.61
C ARG A 38 20.65 5.47 -15.03
N ASN A 39 21.27 5.25 -16.19
CA ASN A 39 21.54 3.89 -16.67
C ASN A 39 22.59 3.14 -15.82
N SER A 40 23.27 3.82 -14.90
CA SER A 40 24.16 3.19 -13.91
C SER A 40 23.43 2.79 -12.63
N VAL A 41 22.16 3.16 -12.45
CA VAL A 41 21.34 2.78 -11.28
C VAL A 41 20.87 1.34 -11.47
N LYS A 42 21.23 0.46 -10.54
CA LYS A 42 20.90 -0.97 -10.57
C LYS A 42 19.74 -1.25 -9.62
N ILE A 43 18.60 -1.70 -10.14
CA ILE A 43 17.44 -2.05 -9.33
C ILE A 43 17.18 -3.56 -9.42
N GLY A 44 17.30 -4.24 -8.29
CA GLY A 44 16.92 -5.64 -8.14
C GLY A 44 15.43 -5.81 -7.87
N VAL A 45 14.81 -6.85 -8.41
CA VAL A 45 13.41 -7.20 -8.13
C VAL A 45 13.30 -8.65 -7.67
N VAL A 46 12.61 -8.89 -6.56
CA VAL A 46 12.31 -10.24 -6.07
C VAL A 46 10.86 -10.33 -5.60
N HIS A 47 10.05 -11.16 -6.25
CA HIS A 47 8.66 -11.38 -5.84
C HIS A 47 8.26 -12.85 -5.83
N HIS A 48 7.21 -13.17 -5.08
CA HIS A 48 6.73 -14.54 -4.88
C HIS A 48 5.84 -15.09 -6.01
N GLY A 49 5.41 -14.23 -6.93
CA GLY A 49 4.60 -14.61 -8.08
C GLY A 49 5.31 -15.50 -9.09
N LEU A 50 4.51 -16.27 -9.83
CA LEU A 50 4.92 -17.11 -10.96
C LEU A 50 4.28 -16.58 -12.25
N PRO A 51 4.92 -15.61 -12.94
CA PRO A 51 4.35 -14.93 -14.11
C PRO A 51 4.02 -15.85 -15.29
N MET A 52 4.61 -17.03 -15.34
CA MET A 52 4.33 -18.03 -16.39
C MET A 52 3.07 -18.86 -16.11
N GLU A 53 2.50 -18.77 -14.90
CA GLU A 53 1.36 -19.58 -14.45
C GLU A 53 0.14 -18.71 -14.10
N ASP A 54 0.36 -17.44 -13.77
CA ASP A 54 -0.68 -16.53 -13.30
C ASP A 54 -0.60 -15.20 -14.05
N ILE A 55 -1.68 -14.90 -14.80
CA ILE A 55 -1.84 -13.67 -15.58
C ILE A 55 -1.75 -12.40 -14.72
N TYR A 56 -2.09 -12.49 -13.43
CA TYR A 56 -1.88 -11.39 -12.49
C TYR A 56 -0.40 -10.99 -12.41
N TRP A 57 0.47 -11.99 -12.28
CA TRP A 57 1.92 -11.80 -12.18
C TRP A 57 2.57 -11.53 -13.54
N GLU A 58 1.95 -11.99 -14.63
CA GLU A 58 2.30 -11.56 -15.98
C GLU A 58 2.10 -10.04 -16.15
N HIS A 59 0.93 -9.51 -15.76
CA HIS A 59 0.67 -8.06 -15.77
C HIS A 59 1.65 -7.29 -14.88
N MET A 60 1.99 -7.85 -13.71
CA MET A 60 2.95 -7.25 -12.80
C MET A 60 4.36 -7.16 -13.42
N ASN A 61 4.80 -8.22 -14.11
CA ASN A 61 6.08 -8.26 -14.81
C ASN A 61 6.21 -7.19 -15.88
N GLU A 62 5.16 -7.00 -16.67
CA GLU A 62 5.15 -5.96 -17.71
C GLU A 62 5.20 -4.56 -17.09
N ALA A 63 4.50 -4.33 -15.98
CA ALA A 63 4.57 -3.07 -15.24
C ALA A 63 5.98 -2.79 -14.69
N ILE A 64 6.64 -3.81 -14.14
CA ILE A 64 8.02 -3.76 -13.65
C ILE A 64 8.98 -3.41 -14.79
N THR A 65 8.85 -4.11 -15.91
CA THR A 65 9.69 -3.91 -17.11
C THR A 65 9.51 -2.52 -17.69
N GLN A 66 8.26 -2.05 -17.80
CA GLN A 66 7.95 -0.71 -18.28
C GLN A 66 8.47 0.37 -17.32
N GLY A 67 8.31 0.19 -16.01
CA GLY A 67 8.81 1.13 -15.00
C GLY A 67 10.34 1.30 -15.06
N ALA A 68 11.07 0.20 -15.24
CA ALA A 68 12.51 0.23 -15.46
C ALA A 68 12.89 0.95 -16.77
N LYS A 69 12.20 0.63 -17.86
CA LYS A 69 12.40 1.27 -19.17
C LYS A 69 12.22 2.79 -19.10
N ASP A 70 11.13 3.25 -18.51
CA ASP A 70 10.78 4.67 -18.41
C ASP A 70 11.77 5.45 -17.54
N MET A 71 12.31 4.82 -16.50
CA MET A 71 13.35 5.43 -15.66
C MET A 71 14.76 5.35 -16.27
N SER A 72 14.93 4.56 -17.34
CA SER A 72 16.22 4.30 -18.01
C SER A 72 17.28 3.79 -17.03
N ILE A 73 16.91 2.80 -16.22
CA ILE A 73 17.77 2.16 -15.21
C ILE A 73 18.20 0.76 -15.66
N ASP A 74 19.18 0.18 -14.97
CA ASP A 74 19.60 -1.21 -15.15
C ASP A 74 18.76 -2.15 -14.27
N LEU A 75 17.93 -2.98 -14.90
CA LEU A 75 16.98 -3.87 -14.21
C LEU A 75 17.62 -5.25 -13.98
N HIS A 76 17.78 -5.60 -12.71
CA HIS A 76 18.24 -6.91 -12.27
C HIS A 76 17.02 -7.71 -11.83
N TYR A 77 16.41 -8.45 -12.76
CA TYR A 77 15.22 -9.23 -12.47
C TYR A 77 15.29 -10.62 -13.11
N VAL A 78 15.24 -11.65 -12.26
CA VAL A 78 15.12 -13.05 -12.68
C VAL A 78 13.84 -13.60 -12.03
N PRO A 79 12.75 -13.75 -12.80
CA PRO A 79 11.51 -14.32 -12.29
C PRO A 79 11.74 -15.72 -11.71
N LEU A 80 10.99 -16.06 -10.66
CA LEU A 80 10.92 -17.43 -10.19
C LEU A 80 10.25 -18.31 -11.25
N VAL A 81 10.81 -19.49 -11.46
CA VAL A 81 10.26 -20.53 -12.35
C VAL A 81 9.91 -21.76 -11.51
N ASP A 82 8.88 -22.50 -11.91
CA ASP A 82 8.36 -23.63 -11.12
C ASP A 82 9.40 -24.71 -10.75
N GLY A 83 9.18 -25.30 -9.58
CA GLY A 83 9.90 -26.43 -9.00
C GLY A 83 8.98 -27.38 -8.23
N HIS A 84 7.93 -27.88 -8.89
CA HIS A 84 6.91 -28.79 -8.36
C HIS A 84 7.43 -29.79 -7.31
N THR A 85 6.85 -29.75 -6.11
CA THR A 85 6.40 -30.88 -5.26
C THR A 85 6.17 -30.40 -3.83
N LEU A 86 4.94 -30.67 -3.33
CA LEU A 86 4.38 -30.71 -1.94
C LEU A 86 4.76 -29.64 -0.88
N ASP A 87 5.70 -28.73 -1.17
CA ASP A 87 6.29 -27.73 -0.26
C ASP A 87 6.41 -26.34 -0.95
N GLY A 88 5.59 -26.11 -1.99
CA GLY A 88 5.80 -25.09 -3.04
C GLY A 88 6.01 -23.66 -2.56
N GLN A 89 5.20 -23.16 -1.61
CA GLN A 89 5.36 -21.80 -1.08
C GLN A 89 6.64 -21.64 -0.25
N GLN A 90 7.01 -22.66 0.53
CA GLN A 90 8.22 -22.60 1.35
C GLN A 90 9.48 -22.58 0.47
N LYS A 91 9.48 -23.34 -0.62
CA LYS A 91 10.56 -23.30 -1.63
C LYS A 91 10.68 -21.90 -2.25
N ILE A 92 9.57 -21.30 -2.65
CA ILE A 92 9.53 -19.91 -3.15
C ILE A 92 10.20 -18.96 -2.15
N PHE A 93 9.86 -19.03 -0.86
CA PHE A 93 10.45 -18.13 0.15
C PHE A 93 11.94 -18.35 0.37
N VAL A 94 12.42 -19.60 0.28
CA VAL A 94 13.85 -19.93 0.34
C VAL A 94 14.59 -19.37 -0.87
N GLU A 95 14.04 -19.53 -2.07
CA GLU A 95 14.64 -19.02 -3.30
C GLU A 95 14.66 -17.50 -3.33
N MET A 96 13.56 -16.84 -2.96
CA MET A 96 13.52 -15.39 -2.78
C MET A 96 14.61 -14.92 -1.81
N SER A 97 14.75 -15.58 -0.66
CA SER A 97 15.77 -15.24 0.33
C SER A 97 17.19 -15.40 -0.23
N ALA A 98 17.44 -16.40 -1.07
CA ALA A 98 18.72 -16.61 -1.72
C ALA A 98 19.00 -15.53 -2.78
N GLN A 99 18.03 -15.22 -3.64
CA GLN A 99 18.15 -14.16 -4.63
C GLN A 99 18.41 -12.79 -3.99
N ILE A 100 17.67 -12.44 -2.94
CA ILE A 100 17.87 -11.20 -2.17
C ILE A 100 19.30 -11.14 -1.61
N LYS A 101 19.79 -12.21 -0.99
CA LYS A 101 21.17 -12.27 -0.46
C LYS A 101 22.20 -12.10 -1.56
N ASN A 102 21.98 -12.70 -2.74
CA ASN A 102 22.90 -12.59 -3.88
C ASN A 102 23.00 -11.15 -4.37
N TYR A 103 21.86 -10.44 -4.50
CA TYR A 103 21.87 -9.03 -4.89
C TYR A 103 22.58 -8.10 -3.90
N CYS A 104 22.65 -8.50 -2.63
CA CYS A 104 23.19 -7.68 -1.56
C CYS A 104 24.60 -8.12 -1.12
N SER A 105 25.16 -9.18 -1.71
CA SER A 105 26.50 -9.66 -1.38
C SER A 105 27.53 -9.11 -2.37
N ASP A 106 28.69 -8.71 -1.87
CA ASP A 106 29.85 -8.41 -2.72
C ASP A 106 30.33 -9.73 -3.35
N ASN A 107 29.88 -10.05 -4.56
CA ASN A 107 30.32 -11.24 -5.30
C ASN A 107 31.67 -11.05 -6.02
N SER A 108 32.43 -10.00 -5.67
CA SER A 108 33.70 -9.58 -6.30
C SER A 108 34.87 -10.58 -6.21
N GLY A 109 34.59 -11.86 -5.97
CA GLY A 109 35.56 -12.97 -5.93
C GLY A 109 35.20 -14.23 -6.73
N SER A 110 34.07 -14.29 -7.44
CA SER A 110 33.64 -15.48 -8.22
C SER A 110 33.69 -15.21 -9.72
N GLY A 111 34.88 -14.89 -10.24
CA GLY A 111 35.14 -14.52 -11.63
C GLY A 111 34.76 -15.57 -12.69
N GLY A 112 33.47 -15.71 -12.96
CA GLY A 112 32.92 -16.23 -14.20
C GLY A 112 32.67 -15.08 -15.18
N ASP A 113 32.66 -15.37 -16.48
CA ASP A 113 32.46 -14.37 -17.54
C ASP A 113 31.05 -13.70 -17.52
N ASP A 114 30.16 -14.15 -16.63
CA ASP A 114 28.81 -13.62 -16.39
C ASP A 114 28.70 -12.80 -15.07
N ASP A 115 29.83 -12.61 -14.37
CA ASP A 115 29.92 -11.89 -13.09
C ASP A 115 30.05 -10.37 -13.33
N ASP A 116 28.92 -9.64 -13.36
CA ASP A 116 28.94 -8.17 -13.28
C ASP A 116 29.31 -7.68 -11.85
N GLY A 117 29.46 -8.58 -10.87
CA GLY A 117 30.15 -8.30 -9.60
C GLY A 117 29.60 -7.11 -8.79
N SER A 118 28.39 -6.64 -9.05
CA SER A 118 27.90 -5.37 -8.52
C SER A 118 26.67 -5.55 -7.63
N ILE A 119 26.78 -5.00 -6.44
CA ILE A 119 25.66 -4.82 -5.52
C ILE A 119 24.62 -3.91 -6.18
N ILE A 120 23.34 -4.26 -6.10
CA ILE A 120 22.24 -3.39 -6.55
C ILE A 120 22.15 -2.13 -5.67
N ASP A 121 21.70 -1.01 -6.21
CA ASP A 121 21.47 0.22 -5.45
C ASP A 121 20.13 0.21 -4.72
N ALA A 122 19.15 -0.50 -5.28
CA ALA A 122 17.78 -0.55 -4.81
C ALA A 122 17.14 -1.91 -5.03
N LEU A 123 16.25 -2.31 -4.13
CA LEU A 123 15.49 -3.56 -4.14
C LEU A 123 13.98 -3.27 -4.09
N LEU A 124 13.26 -3.78 -5.08
CA LEU A 124 11.80 -3.94 -5.04
C LEU A 124 11.47 -5.37 -4.63
N VAL A 125 10.68 -5.56 -3.56
CA VAL A 125 10.46 -6.90 -3.00
C VAL A 125 9.05 -7.14 -2.48
N THR A 126 8.50 -8.34 -2.65
CA THR A 126 7.30 -8.75 -1.91
C THR A 126 7.68 -9.48 -0.62
N LEU A 127 6.91 -9.33 0.45
CA LEU A 127 7.16 -10.00 1.74
C LEU A 127 5.96 -10.85 2.19
N PRO A 128 5.69 -11.99 1.55
CA PRO A 128 4.56 -12.88 1.90
C PRO A 128 4.77 -13.62 3.24
N ASN A 129 6.01 -13.74 3.70
CA ASN A 129 6.36 -14.53 4.88
C ASN A 129 7.57 -13.95 5.64
N ASP A 130 7.54 -14.01 6.96
CA ASP A 130 8.57 -13.51 7.88
C ASP A 130 9.96 -14.10 7.62
N SER A 131 10.05 -15.33 7.09
CA SER A 131 11.32 -16.00 6.79
C SER A 131 12.19 -15.27 5.76
N ILE A 132 11.60 -14.39 4.95
CA ILE A 132 12.30 -13.59 3.93
C ILE A 132 12.92 -12.32 4.52
N LEU A 133 12.32 -11.80 5.61
CA LEU A 133 12.71 -10.51 6.20
C LEU A 133 14.21 -10.41 6.56
N PRO A 134 14.88 -11.44 7.14
CA PRO A 134 16.31 -11.36 7.43
C PRO A 134 17.19 -11.07 6.20
N ALA A 135 16.82 -11.58 5.03
CA ALA A 135 17.54 -11.30 3.79
C ALA A 135 17.38 -9.82 3.38
N VAL A 136 16.15 -9.30 3.47
CA VAL A 136 15.84 -7.89 3.17
C VAL A 136 16.56 -6.94 4.14
N LEU A 137 16.61 -7.27 5.43
CA LEU A 137 17.31 -6.43 6.41
C LEU A 137 18.83 -6.41 6.19
N THR A 138 19.42 -7.53 5.76
CA THR A 138 20.84 -7.55 5.32
C THR A 138 21.11 -6.54 4.20
N CYS A 139 20.20 -6.44 3.22
CA CYS A 139 20.30 -5.43 2.15
C CYS A 139 20.18 -4.00 2.69
N LYS A 140 19.24 -3.78 3.62
CA LYS A 140 19.03 -2.48 4.26
C LYS A 140 20.27 -2.00 5.00
N GLU A 141 20.96 -2.89 5.72
CA GLU A 141 22.21 -2.59 6.43
C GLU A 141 23.35 -2.13 5.49
N LYS A 142 23.28 -2.52 4.21
CA LYS A 142 24.20 -2.09 3.15
C LYS A 142 23.77 -0.80 2.44
N ASN A 143 22.78 -0.09 2.98
CA ASN A 143 22.20 1.14 2.42
C ASN A 143 21.49 0.97 1.06
N ILE A 144 21.12 -0.26 0.69
CA ILE A 144 20.27 -0.53 -0.48
C ILE A 144 18.88 0.08 -0.19
N LYS A 145 18.33 0.83 -1.16
CA LYS A 145 17.00 1.44 -1.02
C LYS A 145 15.93 0.38 -1.24
N ILE A 146 14.96 0.24 -0.34
CA ILE A 146 14.01 -0.87 -0.39
C ILE A 146 12.59 -0.36 -0.42
N VAL A 147 11.81 -0.88 -1.37
CA VAL A 147 10.35 -0.76 -1.41
C VAL A 147 9.77 -2.16 -1.33
N VAL A 148 8.86 -2.36 -0.37
CA VAL A 148 8.03 -3.55 -0.29
C VAL A 148 6.77 -3.30 -1.10
N PHE A 149 6.30 -4.25 -1.90
CA PHE A 149 5.09 -4.09 -2.68
C PHE A 149 4.18 -5.32 -2.64
N ASN A 150 2.92 -5.14 -3.03
CA ASN A 150 1.88 -6.16 -3.09
C ASN A 150 1.49 -6.79 -1.75
N VAL A 151 2.41 -7.50 -1.10
CA VAL A 151 2.19 -8.16 0.19
C VAL A 151 3.33 -7.85 1.15
N GLY A 152 2.99 -7.79 2.44
CA GLY A 152 3.95 -7.61 3.53
C GLY A 152 3.89 -6.25 4.22
N LEU A 153 2.76 -5.54 4.15
CA LEU A 153 2.53 -4.26 4.81
C LEU A 153 3.04 -4.24 6.27
N ASP A 154 2.56 -5.15 7.14
CA ASP A 154 2.96 -5.13 8.57
C ASP A 154 4.46 -5.37 8.79
N LEU A 155 5.09 -6.17 7.92
CA LEU A 155 6.53 -6.40 7.96
C LEU A 155 7.28 -5.16 7.50
N ALA A 156 6.79 -4.48 6.47
CA ALA A 156 7.37 -3.23 6.00
C ALA A 156 7.28 -2.15 7.09
N GLU A 157 6.08 -1.91 7.65
CA GLU A 157 5.87 -0.86 8.64
C GLU A 157 6.70 -1.05 9.91
N ARG A 158 6.69 -2.26 10.50
CA ARG A 158 7.44 -2.54 11.73
C ARG A 158 8.96 -2.48 11.53
N ASN A 159 9.44 -2.55 10.30
CA ASN A 159 10.86 -2.45 9.98
C ASN A 159 11.24 -1.13 9.31
N GLY A 160 10.34 -0.15 9.23
CA GLY A 160 10.60 1.15 8.62
C GLY A 160 10.99 1.03 7.14
N LEU A 161 10.24 0.24 6.39
CA LEU A 161 10.32 0.10 4.93
C LEU A 161 9.07 0.72 4.32
N LEU A 162 9.21 1.32 3.13
CA LEU A 162 8.05 1.83 2.39
C LEU A 162 7.28 0.66 1.78
N PHE A 163 5.97 0.63 1.99
CA PHE A 163 5.06 -0.31 1.32
C PHE A 163 4.30 0.38 0.17
N VAL A 164 4.15 -0.30 -0.97
CA VAL A 164 3.29 0.12 -2.09
C VAL A 164 2.32 -1.00 -2.43
N GLY A 165 1.04 -0.82 -2.14
CA GLY A 165 0.04 -1.87 -2.36
C GLY A 165 -1.28 -1.60 -1.67
N GLN A 166 -2.10 -2.64 -1.54
CA GLN A 166 -3.37 -2.58 -0.84
C GLN A 166 -3.21 -3.01 0.63
N ASP A 167 -3.95 -2.35 1.52
CA ASP A 167 -4.18 -2.85 2.86
C ASP A 167 -5.31 -3.90 2.83
N GLU A 168 -4.93 -5.17 2.95
CA GLU A 168 -5.86 -6.30 2.82
C GLU A 168 -6.92 -6.35 3.93
N PHE A 169 -6.62 -5.76 5.10
CA PHE A 169 -7.60 -5.64 6.17
C PHE A 169 -8.65 -4.60 5.81
N GLU A 170 -8.23 -3.43 5.32
CA GLU A 170 -9.16 -2.37 4.89
C GLU A 170 -9.99 -2.79 3.67
N ALA A 171 -9.42 -3.56 2.74
CA ALA A 171 -10.18 -4.16 1.64
C ALA A 171 -11.29 -5.10 2.14
N GLY A 172 -10.95 -5.99 3.07
CA GLY A 172 -11.92 -6.86 3.73
C GLY A 172 -13.01 -6.08 4.49
N TYR A 173 -12.60 -5.01 5.19
CA TYR A 173 -13.51 -4.14 5.93
C TYR A 173 -14.49 -3.43 4.98
N ALA A 174 -14.01 -2.92 3.84
CA ALA A 174 -14.84 -2.31 2.81
C ALA A 174 -15.85 -3.30 2.21
N ALA A 175 -15.42 -4.54 1.93
CA ALA A 175 -16.31 -5.60 1.44
C ALA A 175 -17.45 -5.90 2.44
N GLY A 176 -17.10 -6.14 3.70
CA GLY A 176 -18.10 -6.38 4.75
C GLY A 176 -19.04 -5.18 4.96
N LYS A 177 -18.50 -3.96 4.96
CA LYS A 177 -19.30 -2.74 5.02
C LYS A 177 -20.26 -2.60 3.85
N GLY A 178 -19.85 -2.96 2.63
CA GLY A 178 -20.72 -2.97 1.46
C GLY A 178 -21.93 -3.90 1.62
N LEU A 179 -21.70 -5.10 2.15
CA LEU A 179 -22.75 -6.08 2.45
C LEU A 179 -23.73 -5.57 3.52
N ILE A 180 -23.23 -4.84 4.52
CA ILE A 180 -24.04 -4.23 5.60
C ILE A 180 -24.82 -3.00 5.09
N ASP A 181 -24.23 -2.15 4.27
CA ASP A 181 -24.86 -0.90 3.82
C ASP A 181 -25.97 -1.15 2.78
N ASN A 182 -25.82 -2.15 1.91
CA ASN A 182 -26.86 -2.54 0.96
C ASN A 182 -28.15 -3.00 1.67
N ASN A 183 -28.01 -3.58 2.87
CA ASN A 183 -29.11 -3.91 3.76
C ASN A 183 -29.90 -2.64 4.21
N ASN A 184 -29.22 -1.54 4.53
CA ASN A 184 -29.89 -0.28 4.89
C ASN A 184 -30.66 0.37 3.73
N SER A 185 -30.21 0.18 2.47
CA SER A 185 -30.87 0.78 1.30
C SER A 185 -32.18 0.07 0.89
N LYS A 186 -32.32 -1.24 1.16
CA LYS A 186 -33.55 -2.00 0.84
C LYS A 186 -34.70 -1.72 1.84
N ASN A 187 -34.39 -1.31 3.07
CA ASN A 187 -35.37 -1.03 4.12
C ASN A 187 -36.25 0.23 3.89
N ASN A 188 -35.94 1.08 2.90
CA ASN A 188 -36.80 2.22 2.53
C ASN A 188 -37.99 1.84 1.62
N ASN A 189 -38.04 0.60 1.12
CA ASN A 189 -39.06 0.12 0.19
C ASN A 189 -39.87 -1.05 0.76
N ASN A 190 -40.42 -0.96 1.99
CA ASN A 190 -41.34 -1.93 2.62
C ASN A 190 -40.93 -3.43 2.64
N ASN A 191 -39.75 -3.79 2.13
CA ASN A 191 -39.17 -5.13 2.16
C ASN A 191 -38.12 -5.13 3.27
N ASN A 192 -38.51 -5.73 4.40
CA ASN A 192 -37.80 -5.69 5.68
C ASN A 192 -36.65 -6.74 5.76
N THR A 193 -36.07 -7.12 4.63
CA THR A 193 -35.04 -8.19 4.62
C THR A 193 -33.66 -7.59 4.81
N SER A 194 -33.14 -7.77 6.02
CA SER A 194 -31.82 -7.32 6.43
C SER A 194 -30.81 -8.47 6.40
N THR A 195 -29.57 -8.21 5.96
CA THR A 195 -28.47 -9.19 6.06
C THR A 195 -28.26 -9.57 7.53
N LYS A 196 -28.30 -10.87 7.83
CA LYS A 196 -28.11 -11.47 9.16
C LYS A 196 -26.80 -12.24 9.27
N ILE A 197 -26.32 -12.82 8.17
CA ILE A 197 -25.11 -13.63 8.11
C ILE A 197 -24.22 -13.08 6.99
N ILE A 198 -22.93 -12.92 7.26
CA ILE A 198 -21.92 -12.63 6.23
C ILE A 198 -20.86 -13.74 6.26
N CYS A 199 -20.63 -14.38 5.12
CA CYS A 199 -19.65 -15.44 4.97
C CYS A 199 -18.47 -15.01 4.10
N CYS A 200 -17.25 -15.16 4.62
CA CYS A 200 -16.02 -15.04 3.84
C CYS A 200 -15.65 -16.38 3.21
N THR A 201 -15.38 -16.42 1.91
CA THR A 201 -14.93 -17.64 1.23
C THR A 201 -13.40 -17.72 1.24
N ASN A 202 -12.84 -18.34 2.26
CA ASN A 202 -11.40 -18.49 2.43
C ASN A 202 -10.90 -19.76 1.71
N HIS A 203 -10.37 -19.57 0.51
CA HIS A 203 -9.91 -20.68 -0.33
C HIS A 203 -8.51 -21.19 0.00
N SER A 204 -7.80 -20.58 0.96
CA SER A 204 -6.47 -20.99 1.38
C SER A 204 -6.26 -20.66 2.88
N PRO A 205 -6.87 -21.44 3.79
CA PRO A 205 -6.72 -21.21 5.23
C PRO A 205 -5.24 -21.18 5.65
N GLY A 206 -4.88 -20.22 6.50
CA GLY A 206 -3.50 -19.98 6.92
C GLY A 206 -2.74 -19.00 6.03
N ASN A 207 -3.26 -18.63 4.86
CA ASN A 207 -2.74 -17.53 4.07
C ASN A 207 -2.99 -16.18 4.77
N SER A 208 -1.93 -15.41 5.02
CA SER A 208 -2.00 -14.15 5.77
C SER A 208 -2.85 -13.08 5.08
N VAL A 209 -2.89 -13.05 3.74
CA VAL A 209 -3.72 -12.13 2.96
C VAL A 209 -5.20 -12.45 3.16
N LEU A 210 -5.60 -13.71 3.02
CA LEU A 210 -6.99 -14.13 3.22
C LEU A 210 -7.45 -13.95 4.67
N ASN A 211 -6.58 -14.25 5.64
CA ASN A 211 -6.85 -13.99 7.05
C ASN A 211 -7.14 -12.51 7.31
N LYS A 212 -6.40 -11.59 6.66
CA LYS A 212 -6.64 -10.14 6.77
C LYS A 212 -7.93 -9.71 6.10
N ARG A 213 -8.20 -10.19 4.88
CA ARG A 213 -9.45 -9.91 4.16
C ARG A 213 -10.67 -10.39 4.96
N CYS A 214 -10.68 -11.63 5.43
CA CYS A 214 -11.78 -12.15 6.23
C CYS A 214 -11.87 -11.48 7.61
N GLY A 215 -10.73 -11.17 8.23
CA GLY A 215 -10.66 -10.44 9.50
C GLY A 215 -11.21 -9.01 9.41
N GLY A 216 -10.90 -8.29 8.32
CA GLY A 216 -11.45 -6.97 8.03
C GLY A 216 -12.97 -7.02 7.83
N MET A 217 -13.46 -8.00 7.08
CA MET A 217 -14.90 -8.25 6.93
C MET A 217 -15.55 -8.47 8.29
N ALA A 218 -15.01 -9.37 9.11
CA ALA A 218 -15.52 -9.65 10.45
C ALA A 218 -15.49 -8.40 11.35
N LYS A 219 -14.44 -7.56 11.25
CA LYS A 219 -14.37 -6.29 11.99
C LYS A 219 -15.49 -5.33 11.60
N SER A 220 -15.86 -5.25 10.32
CA SER A 220 -16.99 -4.41 9.89
C SER A 220 -18.32 -4.82 10.53
N VAL A 221 -18.53 -6.14 10.72
CA VAL A 221 -19.69 -6.70 11.41
C VAL A 221 -19.67 -6.35 12.90
N VAL A 222 -18.51 -6.49 13.56
CA VAL A 222 -18.33 -6.11 14.96
C VAL A 222 -18.61 -4.62 15.18
N ASP A 223 -18.10 -3.75 14.33
CA ASP A 223 -18.30 -2.30 14.44
C ASP A 223 -19.77 -1.91 14.23
N ASN A 224 -20.42 -2.53 13.25
CA ASN A 224 -21.86 -2.35 13.03
C ASN A 224 -22.68 -2.75 14.27
N ASN A 225 -22.41 -3.93 14.83
CA ASN A 225 -23.13 -4.42 16.02
C ASN A 225 -22.86 -3.57 17.27
N ASN A 226 -21.65 -3.02 17.41
CA ASN A 226 -21.24 -2.18 18.55
C ASN A 226 -21.71 -0.73 18.44
N THR A 227 -22.29 -0.30 17.32
CA THR A 227 -22.79 1.07 17.14
C THR A 227 -24.04 1.36 18.02
N TYR A 228 -24.53 0.38 18.78
CA TYR A 228 -25.51 0.57 19.87
C TYR A 228 -24.89 1.27 21.10
N GLY A 229 -24.78 2.60 21.06
CA GLY A 229 -24.46 3.39 22.27
C GLY A 229 -23.99 4.84 22.12
N GLY A 230 -23.96 5.45 20.92
CA GLY A 230 -23.41 6.80 20.79
C GLY A 230 -23.78 7.54 19.51
N GLN A 231 -24.96 8.17 19.51
CA GLN A 231 -25.30 9.41 18.81
C GLN A 231 -24.54 9.75 17.49
N TYR A 232 -24.95 9.17 16.35
CA TYR A 232 -25.37 9.90 15.13
C TYR A 232 -25.83 8.89 14.06
N TYR A 233 -27.05 9.10 13.55
CA TYR A 233 -27.83 8.24 12.63
C TYR A 233 -28.50 7.00 13.23
N ASN A 234 -29.73 7.25 13.68
CA ASN A 234 -30.75 6.27 14.03
C ASN A 234 -31.30 5.64 12.74
N THR A 235 -30.67 4.59 12.22
CA THR A 235 -31.29 3.67 11.25
C THR A 235 -31.73 2.43 12.04
N GLY A 236 -33.03 2.35 12.35
CA GLY A 236 -33.61 1.43 13.32
C GLY A 236 -33.61 -0.05 12.93
N VAL A 237 -32.43 -0.63 12.68
CA VAL A 237 -32.27 -2.08 12.49
C VAL A 237 -31.49 -2.63 13.68
N ASN A 238 -32.20 -3.28 14.59
CA ASN A 238 -31.64 -3.95 15.77
C ASN A 238 -31.33 -5.43 15.46
N THR A 239 -30.72 -5.70 14.29
CA THR A 239 -30.36 -7.07 13.89
C THR A 239 -28.87 -7.28 14.11
N THR A 240 -28.52 -8.15 15.05
CA THR A 240 -27.16 -8.63 15.23
C THR A 240 -26.74 -9.41 13.98
N ILE A 241 -25.72 -8.91 13.27
CA ILE A 241 -25.12 -9.60 12.13
C ILE A 241 -24.07 -10.57 12.65
N THR A 242 -24.00 -11.78 12.08
CA THR A 242 -22.93 -12.74 12.36
C THR A 242 -22.00 -12.87 11.16
N SER A 243 -20.69 -12.96 11.41
CA SER A 243 -19.69 -13.20 10.37
C SER A 243 -19.12 -14.62 10.49
N ARG A 244 -18.87 -15.29 9.37
CA ARG A 244 -18.25 -16.63 9.32
C ARG A 244 -17.07 -16.62 8.35
N ASP A 245 -15.95 -17.20 8.77
CA ASP A 245 -14.80 -17.47 7.89
C ASP A 245 -14.90 -18.94 7.45
N VAL A 246 -15.14 -19.16 6.16
CA VAL A 246 -15.51 -20.46 5.61
C VAL A 246 -14.41 -20.97 4.69
N SER A 247 -13.80 -22.08 5.08
CA SER A 247 -12.79 -22.76 4.27
C SER A 247 -13.45 -23.45 3.08
N VAL A 248 -13.15 -23.01 1.86
CA VAL A 248 -13.76 -23.54 0.62
C VAL A 248 -12.72 -24.15 -0.31
N ASP A 249 -13.12 -25.13 -1.13
CA ASP A 249 -12.29 -25.63 -2.24
C ASP A 249 -12.65 -24.88 -3.52
N PRO A 250 -11.77 -24.03 -4.08
CA PRO A 250 -12.04 -23.29 -5.30
C PRO A 250 -11.99 -24.14 -6.57
N ASN A 251 -11.49 -25.39 -6.50
CA ASN A 251 -11.32 -26.27 -7.65
C ASN A 251 -12.49 -27.25 -7.83
N ASP A 252 -13.34 -27.41 -6.81
CA ASP A 252 -14.54 -28.24 -6.82
C ASP A 252 -15.75 -27.40 -6.42
N CYS A 253 -16.46 -26.87 -7.42
CA CYS A 253 -17.61 -26.00 -7.17
C CYS A 253 -18.78 -26.71 -6.50
N SER A 254 -18.91 -28.04 -6.63
CA SER A 254 -19.92 -28.79 -5.90
C SER A 254 -19.58 -28.85 -4.40
N SER A 255 -18.31 -29.10 -4.07
CA SER A 255 -17.80 -29.03 -2.69
C SER A 255 -17.89 -27.62 -2.11
N PHE A 256 -17.54 -26.60 -2.91
CA PHE A 256 -17.71 -25.19 -2.56
C PHE A 256 -19.15 -24.88 -2.16
N THR A 257 -20.12 -25.16 -3.04
CA THR A 257 -21.55 -24.92 -2.79
C THR A 257 -22.03 -25.67 -1.56
N ALA A 258 -21.71 -26.97 -1.42
CA ALA A 258 -22.10 -27.75 -0.25
C ALA A 258 -21.56 -27.13 1.06
N THR A 259 -20.34 -26.61 1.05
CA THR A 259 -19.73 -25.95 2.21
C THR A 259 -20.44 -24.64 2.56
N ILE A 260 -20.78 -23.82 1.56
CA ILE A 260 -21.54 -22.58 1.78
C ILE A 260 -22.94 -22.90 2.29
N VAL A 261 -23.62 -23.91 1.73
CA VAL A 261 -24.94 -24.34 2.23
C VAL A 261 -24.84 -24.80 3.69
N ASP A 262 -23.89 -25.66 4.04
CA ASP A 262 -23.72 -26.14 5.40
C ASP A 262 -23.37 -25.02 6.39
N GLN A 263 -22.42 -24.15 6.02
CA GLN A 263 -21.83 -23.19 6.95
C GLN A 263 -22.39 -21.77 6.85
N CYS A 264 -23.25 -21.45 5.89
CA CYS A 264 -23.81 -20.10 5.71
C CYS A 264 -25.33 -20.05 5.64
N SER A 265 -26.01 -21.20 5.71
CA SER A 265 -27.47 -21.22 5.74
C SER A 265 -28.03 -20.36 6.88
N PRO A 266 -29.14 -19.64 6.64
CA PRO A 266 -29.91 -19.01 7.70
C PRO A 266 -30.33 -20.03 8.78
N PRO A 267 -30.53 -19.64 10.05
CA PRO A 267 -30.87 -20.57 11.12
C PRO A 267 -32.26 -21.21 10.91
N GLU A 268 -32.35 -22.53 11.04
CA GLU A 268 -33.61 -23.29 11.00
C GLU A 268 -34.58 -22.87 12.11
N GLY A 269 -35.87 -22.72 11.79
CA GLY A 269 -36.96 -22.55 12.79
C GLY A 269 -37.40 -21.11 13.10
N GLU A 270 -36.80 -20.09 12.49
CA GLU A 270 -37.37 -18.74 12.42
C GLU A 270 -38.25 -18.56 11.18
N GLU A 271 -39.25 -17.68 11.21
CA GLU A 271 -40.03 -17.33 10.02
C GLU A 271 -39.06 -16.72 8.97
N GLY A 272 -38.84 -17.42 7.84
CA GLY A 272 -37.77 -17.10 6.87
C GLY A 272 -36.46 -17.90 7.06
N SER A 273 -36.50 -19.07 7.71
CA SER A 273 -35.31 -19.91 7.95
C SER A 273 -34.59 -20.46 6.71
N ASP A 274 -35.20 -20.35 5.53
CA ASP A 274 -34.58 -20.68 4.23
C ASP A 274 -34.34 -19.41 3.38
N ASP A 275 -34.41 -18.22 3.98
CA ASP A 275 -34.30 -16.95 3.28
C ASP A 275 -32.84 -16.53 3.08
N TRP A 276 -32.26 -17.03 1.99
CA TRP A 276 -30.93 -16.68 1.50
C TRP A 276 -30.76 -15.19 1.17
N SER A 277 -31.84 -14.40 1.05
CA SER A 277 -31.74 -12.95 0.88
C SER A 277 -31.20 -12.23 2.13
N THR A 278 -31.12 -12.94 3.26
CA THR A 278 -30.46 -12.50 4.51
C THR A 278 -28.97 -12.83 4.57
N VAL A 279 -28.40 -13.48 3.55
CA VAL A 279 -26.99 -13.88 3.50
C VAL A 279 -26.19 -12.93 2.61
N GLY A 280 -25.04 -12.48 3.14
CA GLY A 280 -23.99 -11.80 2.40
C GLY A 280 -22.82 -12.75 2.15
N LEU A 281 -22.34 -12.82 0.91
CA LEU A 281 -21.17 -13.61 0.54
C LEU A 281 -20.00 -12.69 0.17
N TYR A 282 -18.84 -12.91 0.77
CA TYR A 282 -17.62 -12.22 0.40
C TYR A 282 -16.66 -13.21 -0.25
N LEU A 283 -16.47 -13.06 -1.57
CA LEU A 283 -15.52 -13.81 -2.36
C LEU A 283 -14.11 -13.27 -2.08
N ALA A 284 -13.39 -13.88 -1.13
CA ALA A 284 -12.19 -13.28 -0.55
C ALA A 284 -10.97 -13.20 -1.48
N GLY A 285 -11.06 -13.72 -2.70
CA GLY A 285 -10.06 -13.56 -3.75
C GLY A 285 -10.48 -14.24 -5.04
N GLN A 286 -9.69 -14.02 -6.10
CA GLN A 286 -10.00 -14.46 -7.46
C GLN A 286 -10.35 -15.95 -7.59
N ALA A 287 -9.65 -16.82 -6.85
CA ALA A 287 -9.91 -18.27 -6.89
C ALA A 287 -11.35 -18.64 -6.51
N SER A 288 -12.04 -17.81 -5.72
CA SER A 288 -13.44 -18.02 -5.34
C SER A 288 -14.45 -17.50 -6.38
N HIS A 289 -14.03 -16.76 -7.41
CA HIS A 289 -14.96 -16.13 -8.36
C HIS A 289 -15.79 -17.15 -9.14
N LYS A 290 -15.15 -18.16 -9.73
CA LYS A 290 -15.87 -19.16 -10.55
C LYS A 290 -16.96 -19.88 -9.75
N CYS A 291 -16.58 -20.56 -8.67
CA CYS A 291 -17.52 -21.33 -7.87
C CYS A 291 -18.49 -20.44 -7.08
N GLY A 292 -18.04 -19.26 -6.64
CA GLY A 292 -18.91 -18.26 -6.02
C GLY A 292 -20.03 -17.81 -6.94
N ILE A 293 -19.73 -17.56 -8.22
CA ILE A 293 -20.75 -17.13 -9.20
C ILE A 293 -21.68 -18.29 -9.57
N GLU A 294 -21.16 -19.52 -9.68
CA GLU A 294 -22.02 -20.71 -9.83
C GLU A 294 -22.99 -20.84 -8.66
N PHE A 295 -22.53 -20.71 -7.41
CA PHE A 295 -23.37 -20.68 -6.22
C PHE A 295 -24.43 -19.56 -6.27
N LEU A 296 -24.03 -18.33 -6.67
CA LEU A 296 -24.96 -17.21 -6.77
C LEU A 296 -26.04 -17.43 -7.85
N ARG A 297 -25.78 -18.23 -8.90
CA ARG A 297 -26.82 -18.59 -9.88
C ARG A 297 -27.86 -19.55 -9.29
N GLU A 298 -27.48 -20.37 -8.32
CA GLU A 298 -28.39 -21.24 -7.57
C GLU A 298 -29.14 -20.48 -6.46
N HIS A 299 -28.53 -19.40 -5.94
CA HIS A 299 -29.06 -18.55 -4.87
C HIS A 299 -28.99 -17.05 -5.23
N PRO A 300 -29.73 -16.59 -6.26
CA PRO A 300 -29.60 -15.24 -6.82
C PRO A 300 -29.93 -14.13 -5.82
N GLU A 301 -30.69 -14.43 -4.78
CA GLU A 301 -31.03 -13.53 -3.69
C GLU A 301 -29.86 -13.16 -2.77
N VAL A 302 -28.79 -13.95 -2.76
CA VAL A 302 -27.58 -13.70 -1.97
C VAL A 302 -26.85 -12.47 -2.51
N ILE A 303 -26.51 -11.55 -1.61
CA ILE A 303 -25.75 -10.36 -1.95
C ILE A 303 -24.26 -10.68 -1.86
N ALA A 304 -23.47 -10.32 -2.86
CA ALA A 304 -22.05 -10.63 -2.90
C ALA A 304 -21.15 -9.38 -3.02
N THR A 305 -19.95 -9.49 -2.45
CA THR A 305 -18.79 -8.63 -2.75
C THR A 305 -17.61 -9.52 -3.07
N ALA A 306 -16.61 -9.00 -3.78
CA ALA A 306 -15.44 -9.79 -4.15
C ALA A 306 -14.14 -8.99 -3.95
N SER A 307 -13.07 -9.69 -3.58
CA SER A 307 -11.71 -9.20 -3.69
C SER A 307 -11.06 -9.71 -4.96
N ASP A 308 -10.16 -8.91 -5.51
CA ASP A 308 -9.60 -9.08 -6.84
C ASP A 308 -10.69 -8.91 -7.92
N VAL A 309 -10.27 -8.97 -9.19
CA VAL A 309 -11.16 -8.86 -10.34
C VAL A 309 -10.81 -9.94 -11.35
N SER A 310 -11.80 -10.46 -12.07
CA SER A 310 -11.58 -11.43 -13.13
C SER A 310 -12.68 -11.37 -14.18
N VAL A 311 -12.45 -12.02 -15.32
CA VAL A 311 -13.46 -12.14 -16.38
C VAL A 311 -14.73 -12.79 -15.83
N GLU A 312 -14.61 -13.85 -15.03
CA GLU A 312 -15.74 -14.52 -14.40
C GLU A 312 -16.54 -13.55 -13.52
N LEU A 313 -15.87 -12.76 -12.68
CA LEU A 313 -16.52 -11.76 -11.83
C LEU A 313 -17.30 -10.74 -12.66
N TYR A 314 -16.68 -10.22 -13.71
CA TYR A 314 -17.32 -9.26 -14.61
C TYR A 314 -18.52 -9.86 -15.36
N GLU A 315 -18.42 -11.10 -15.80
CA GLU A 315 -19.55 -11.83 -16.39
C GLU A 315 -20.69 -12.00 -15.39
N GLY A 316 -20.39 -12.37 -14.14
CA GLY A 316 -21.37 -12.46 -13.06
C GLY A 316 -22.04 -11.11 -12.75
N MET A 317 -21.29 -10.01 -12.72
CA MET A 317 -21.83 -8.66 -12.52
C MET A 317 -22.71 -8.20 -13.68
N ALA A 318 -22.38 -8.61 -14.91
CA ALA A 318 -23.13 -8.25 -16.11
C ALA A 318 -24.37 -9.14 -16.36
N ASP A 319 -24.49 -10.27 -15.65
CA ASP A 319 -25.58 -11.24 -15.79
C ASP A 319 -26.89 -10.73 -15.17
N ASN A 320 -27.51 -9.80 -15.89
CA ASN A 320 -28.84 -9.28 -15.55
C ASN A 320 -29.93 -10.34 -15.70
N SER A 321 -29.69 -11.44 -16.41
CA SER A 321 -30.68 -12.50 -16.63
C SER A 321 -30.85 -13.41 -15.43
N SER A 322 -29.76 -13.72 -14.72
CA SER A 322 -29.79 -14.48 -13.47
C SER A 322 -30.11 -13.62 -12.25
N GLY A 323 -30.14 -12.29 -12.40
CA GLY A 323 -30.48 -11.37 -11.32
C GLY A 323 -29.46 -11.38 -10.18
N LEU A 324 -28.18 -11.63 -10.47
CA LEU A 324 -27.14 -11.75 -9.45
C LEU A 324 -26.91 -10.40 -8.73
N HIS A 325 -26.78 -10.45 -7.41
CA HIS A 325 -26.58 -9.25 -6.57
C HIS A 325 -25.10 -9.07 -6.18
N ILE A 326 -24.19 -9.00 -7.15
CA ILE A 326 -22.77 -8.69 -6.90
C ILE A 326 -22.60 -7.16 -6.81
N LEU A 327 -22.31 -6.64 -5.63
CA LEU A 327 -22.25 -5.20 -5.36
C LEU A 327 -21.04 -4.54 -6.01
N PHE A 328 -19.87 -5.13 -5.82
CA PHE A 328 -18.60 -4.66 -6.37
C PHE A 328 -17.51 -5.71 -6.20
N GLY A 329 -16.46 -5.59 -7.01
CA GLY A 329 -15.15 -6.19 -6.81
C GLY A 329 -14.20 -5.18 -6.19
N ILE A 330 -13.06 -5.65 -5.69
CA ILE A 330 -12.00 -4.79 -5.17
C ILE A 330 -10.76 -4.99 -6.03
N ASP A 331 -10.43 -3.96 -6.80
CA ASP A 331 -9.19 -3.88 -7.55
C ASP A 331 -8.10 -3.21 -6.70
N HIS A 332 -6.99 -3.90 -6.51
CA HIS A 332 -5.79 -3.40 -5.85
C HIS A 332 -4.78 -2.73 -6.79
N GLN A 333 -5.08 -2.63 -8.08
CA GLN A 333 -4.30 -1.91 -9.10
C GLN A 333 -2.87 -2.46 -9.28
N SER A 334 -2.74 -3.74 -9.66
CA SER A 334 -1.44 -4.42 -9.78
C SER A 334 -0.42 -3.70 -10.66
N TYR A 335 -0.84 -3.16 -11.81
CA TYR A 335 0.05 -2.41 -12.69
C TYR A 335 0.69 -1.21 -11.96
N LEU A 336 -0.08 -0.48 -11.14
CA LEU A 336 0.43 0.64 -10.37
C LEU A 336 1.46 0.17 -9.32
N GLN A 337 1.24 -1.00 -8.71
CA GLN A 337 2.16 -1.58 -7.73
C GLN A 337 3.50 -1.99 -8.36
N GLY A 338 3.50 -2.49 -9.59
CA GLY A 338 4.73 -2.85 -10.31
C GLY A 338 5.46 -1.64 -10.89
N TYR A 339 4.73 -0.63 -11.35
CA TYR A 339 5.30 0.53 -12.06
C TYR A 339 5.78 1.65 -11.13
N LEU A 340 4.94 2.11 -10.19
CA LEU A 340 5.21 3.28 -9.35
C LEU A 340 6.54 3.19 -8.57
N PRO A 341 6.93 2.04 -7.99
CA PRO A 341 8.16 1.94 -7.20
C PRO A 341 9.43 2.32 -7.96
N PHE A 342 9.49 2.16 -9.29
CA PHE A 342 10.68 2.50 -10.07
C PHE A 342 10.99 3.99 -10.00
N SER A 343 9.97 4.85 -10.05
CA SER A 343 10.17 6.29 -9.86
C SER A 343 10.70 6.63 -8.46
N LEU A 344 10.17 5.96 -7.43
CA LEU A 344 10.52 6.18 -6.03
C LEU A 344 11.95 5.72 -5.74
N LEU A 345 12.29 4.50 -6.18
CA LEU A 345 13.63 3.92 -6.01
C LEU A 345 14.67 4.71 -6.79
N THR A 346 14.38 5.11 -8.04
CA THR A 346 15.30 5.94 -8.83
C THR A 346 15.60 7.26 -8.14
N LEU A 347 14.60 7.94 -7.59
CA LEU A 347 14.80 9.17 -6.82
C LEU A 347 15.58 8.89 -5.52
N ALA A 348 15.24 7.83 -4.80
CA ALA A 348 15.95 7.45 -3.57
C ALA A 348 17.45 7.17 -3.81
N VAL A 349 17.81 6.58 -4.95
CA VAL A 349 19.20 6.33 -5.32
C VAL A 349 19.88 7.62 -5.81
N THR A 350 19.25 8.36 -6.71
CA THR A 350 19.92 9.44 -7.45
C THR A 350 20.03 10.76 -6.68
N ASN A 351 19.07 11.06 -5.80
CA ASN A 351 19.03 12.31 -5.05
C ASN A 351 18.55 12.16 -3.60
N ASN A 352 18.46 10.93 -3.10
CA ASN A 352 18.08 10.59 -1.73
C ASN A 352 16.72 11.16 -1.30
N GLN A 353 15.82 11.39 -2.26
CA GLN A 353 14.42 11.71 -1.97
C GLN A 353 13.65 10.44 -1.63
N ALA A 354 12.84 10.50 -0.58
CA ALA A 354 12.02 9.38 -0.13
C ALA A 354 10.67 9.88 0.37
N ILE A 355 9.67 9.00 0.31
CA ILE A 355 8.37 9.22 0.92
C ILE A 355 8.50 8.98 2.43
N MET A 356 7.96 9.91 3.22
CA MET A 356 8.01 9.83 4.69
C MET A 356 6.91 8.95 5.29
N ASN A 357 5.81 8.72 4.55
CA ASN A 357 4.76 7.80 4.95
C ASN A 357 5.28 6.35 4.90
N SER A 358 4.74 5.48 5.74
CA SER A 358 5.08 4.05 5.76
C SER A 358 4.48 3.27 4.58
N LYS A 359 3.37 3.75 4.02
CA LYS A 359 2.69 3.13 2.88
C LYS A 359 2.19 4.15 1.86
N ILE A 360 2.13 3.71 0.60
CA ILE A 360 1.38 4.31 -0.50
C ILE A 360 0.32 3.28 -0.90
N GLU A 361 -0.93 3.64 -0.70
CA GLU A 361 -2.06 2.75 -0.97
C GLU A 361 -2.45 2.81 -2.44
N THR A 362 -2.51 1.65 -3.09
CA THR A 362 -3.01 1.48 -4.47
C THR A 362 -4.44 0.93 -4.51
N GLY A 363 -5.03 0.68 -3.34
CA GLY A 363 -6.38 0.15 -3.17
C GLY A 363 -6.83 0.25 -1.71
N PRO A 364 -8.07 -0.14 -1.38
CA PRO A 364 -9.03 -0.79 -2.27
C PRO A 364 -9.74 0.17 -3.24
N ALA A 365 -9.75 -0.16 -4.54
CA ALA A 365 -10.60 0.50 -5.53
C ALA A 365 -11.85 -0.36 -5.79
N LEU A 366 -13.03 0.17 -5.49
CA LEU A 366 -14.28 -0.57 -5.71
C LEU A 366 -14.69 -0.49 -7.18
N VAL A 367 -14.87 -1.64 -7.82
CA VAL A 367 -15.32 -1.75 -9.21
C VAL A 367 -16.74 -2.30 -9.27
N TYR A 368 -17.64 -1.58 -9.93
CA TYR A 368 -19.09 -1.89 -9.95
C TYR A 368 -19.55 -2.59 -11.23
N GLY A 369 -18.63 -2.96 -12.11
CA GLY A 369 -18.94 -3.60 -13.38
C GLY A 369 -17.70 -3.74 -14.24
N SER A 370 -17.89 -4.30 -15.44
CA SER A 370 -16.81 -4.57 -16.38
C SER A 370 -16.06 -3.30 -16.78
N PRO A 371 -14.74 -3.41 -17.05
CA PRO A 371 -13.97 -2.31 -17.61
C PRO A 371 -14.56 -1.86 -18.95
N SER A 372 -14.42 -0.55 -19.25
CA SER A 372 -14.75 -0.03 -20.58
C SER A 372 -13.91 -0.70 -21.66
N GLU A 373 -14.37 -0.70 -22.92
CA GLU A 373 -13.60 -1.26 -24.04
C GLU A 373 -12.17 -0.72 -24.12
N VAL A 374 -12.00 0.59 -23.89
CA VAL A 374 -10.68 1.24 -23.85
C VAL A 374 -9.81 0.68 -22.73
N ALA A 375 -10.38 0.56 -21.52
CA ALA A 375 -9.67 -0.01 -20.37
C ALA A 375 -9.30 -1.48 -20.60
N SER A 376 -10.19 -2.27 -21.21
CA SER A 376 -9.94 -3.66 -21.58
C SER A 376 -8.80 -3.78 -22.60
N ILE A 377 -8.74 -2.88 -23.59
CA ILE A 377 -7.63 -2.83 -24.56
C ILE A 377 -6.32 -2.48 -23.85
N CYS A 378 -6.33 -1.50 -22.95
CA CYS A 378 -5.15 -1.13 -22.15
C CYS A 378 -4.69 -2.27 -21.24
N GLN A 379 -5.59 -3.03 -20.64
CA GLN A 379 -5.20 -4.18 -19.82
C GLN A 379 -4.64 -5.31 -20.69
N ALA A 380 -5.30 -5.62 -21.81
CA ALA A 380 -4.89 -6.69 -22.72
C ALA A 380 -3.57 -6.42 -23.45
N ASN A 381 -3.16 -5.15 -23.57
CA ASN A 381 -1.87 -4.77 -24.12
C ASN A 381 -0.84 -4.41 -23.04
N TYR A 382 -1.11 -4.78 -21.77
CA TYR A 382 -0.24 -4.51 -20.62
C TYR A 382 0.15 -3.04 -20.46
N TYR A 383 -0.77 -2.14 -20.84
CA TYR A 383 -0.59 -0.69 -20.82
C TYR A 383 0.64 -0.23 -21.62
N ALA A 384 0.98 -0.94 -22.69
CA ALA A 384 2.18 -0.68 -23.47
C ALA A 384 2.29 0.79 -23.91
N VAL A 385 3.42 1.41 -23.57
CA VAL A 385 3.76 2.77 -23.98
C VAL A 385 4.53 2.69 -25.30
N CYS A 386 3.94 3.23 -26.36
CA CYS A 386 4.61 3.32 -27.66
C CYS A 386 5.72 4.38 -27.60
N GLU A 387 6.86 4.06 -28.19
CA GLU A 387 7.85 5.09 -28.51
C GLU A 387 7.24 6.05 -29.55
N ASP A 388 7.49 7.34 -29.39
CA ASP A 388 7.17 8.30 -30.43
C ASP A 388 7.76 7.79 -31.73
N LYS A 389 6.91 7.55 -32.73
CA LYS A 389 7.41 7.38 -34.10
C LYS A 389 8.09 8.69 -34.42
N ALA A 390 9.41 8.72 -34.33
CA ALA A 390 10.18 9.81 -34.90
C ALA A 390 9.71 9.94 -36.34
N ASP A 391 9.01 11.03 -36.65
CA ASP A 391 8.57 11.35 -38.00
C ASP A 391 9.83 11.49 -38.86
N THR A 392 10.26 10.37 -39.43
CA THR A 392 11.38 10.28 -40.37
C THR A 392 11.00 10.80 -41.75
N ASN A 393 9.84 11.46 -41.86
CA ASN A 393 9.40 12.20 -43.04
C ASN A 393 9.42 13.72 -42.82
N MET A 394 10.49 14.25 -42.23
CA MET A 394 10.86 15.65 -42.51
C MET A 394 11.68 15.70 -43.81
N SER A 395 11.09 15.22 -44.91
CA SER A 395 11.58 15.56 -46.24
C SER A 395 11.12 16.97 -46.57
N SER A 396 12.07 17.83 -46.89
CA SER A 396 11.90 19.17 -47.42
C SER A 396 10.72 19.30 -48.39
N SER A 397 9.65 19.96 -47.96
CA SER A 397 8.79 20.72 -48.85
C SER A 397 8.33 21.97 -48.09
N SER A 398 8.94 23.10 -48.46
CA SER A 398 8.25 24.38 -48.39
C SER A 398 6.93 24.24 -49.13
N ASP A 399 5.82 24.45 -48.44
CA ASP A 399 4.70 25.30 -48.88
C ASP A 399 3.53 25.16 -47.89
N ASP A 400 3.25 26.27 -47.22
CA ASP A 400 2.02 26.70 -46.53
C ASP A 400 1.00 25.64 -46.08
N ALA A 401 0.98 25.36 -44.77
CA ALA A 401 -0.23 24.98 -44.05
C ALA A 401 -0.22 25.50 -42.61
N ASN A 402 -1.30 26.19 -42.24
CA ASN A 402 -1.55 26.85 -40.95
C ASN A 402 -1.26 25.95 -39.73
N ILE A 403 -0.21 26.29 -38.99
CA ILE A 403 0.00 25.83 -37.62
C ILE A 403 -0.83 26.73 -36.70
N VAL A 404 -1.92 26.20 -36.12
CA VAL A 404 -2.49 26.72 -34.87
C VAL A 404 -1.56 26.24 -33.75
N GLY A 405 -0.42 26.90 -33.63
CA GLY A 405 0.47 26.82 -32.51
C GLY A 405 0.13 27.96 -31.59
N ILE A 406 -0.30 27.67 -30.36
CA ILE A 406 -0.31 28.65 -29.27
C ILE A 406 1.16 28.86 -28.88
N PRO A 407 1.78 30.00 -29.20
CA PRO A 407 3.14 30.27 -28.75
C PRO A 407 3.04 30.89 -27.35
N PHE A 408 3.52 30.18 -26.34
CA PHE A 408 3.91 30.80 -25.07
C PHE A 408 5.10 31.74 -25.35
N LYS A 409 4.81 33.00 -25.70
CA LYS A 409 5.81 34.07 -25.69
C LYS A 409 6.06 34.46 -24.24
N SER A 410 7.22 34.07 -23.71
CA SER A 410 7.81 34.77 -22.57
C SER A 410 8.26 36.15 -23.06
N THR A 411 7.37 37.14 -23.02
CA THR A 411 7.76 38.54 -23.12
C THR A 411 8.18 39.00 -21.74
N ALA A 412 9.49 39.07 -21.52
CA ALA A 412 10.04 39.97 -20.51
C ALA A 412 9.65 41.41 -20.92
N MET A 413 8.63 41.97 -20.27
CA MET A 413 8.37 43.40 -20.32
C MET A 413 9.28 44.10 -19.32
N ILE A 414 10.35 44.71 -19.82
CA ILE A 414 10.98 45.85 -19.16
C ILE A 414 10.17 47.07 -19.60
N SER A 415 9.20 47.49 -18.78
CA SER A 415 8.59 48.81 -18.88
C SER A 415 9.32 49.74 -17.92
N ASN A 416 10.02 50.70 -18.51
CA ASN A 416 10.66 51.81 -17.83
C ASN A 416 9.56 52.84 -17.50
N ASP A 417 8.97 52.79 -16.30
CA ASP A 417 8.07 53.84 -15.80
C ASP A 417 8.45 54.23 -14.36
N ASN A 418 9.21 55.31 -14.27
CA ASN A 418 9.50 56.04 -13.04
C ASN A 418 8.27 56.86 -12.62
N ASP A 419 7.25 56.24 -12.02
CA ASP A 419 6.16 57.00 -11.37
C ASP A 419 5.30 56.20 -10.36
N ASN A 420 5.90 55.31 -9.55
CA ASN A 420 5.15 54.59 -8.49
C ASN A 420 5.91 54.34 -7.17
N ALA A 421 6.85 55.21 -6.82
CA ALA A 421 7.62 55.09 -5.58
C ALA A 421 6.84 55.47 -4.29
N SER A 422 5.62 56.00 -4.38
CA SER A 422 4.82 56.43 -3.22
C SER A 422 3.80 55.40 -2.72
N ASN A 423 3.44 54.39 -3.52
CA ASN A 423 2.43 53.38 -3.15
C ASN A 423 3.02 52.07 -2.59
N LEU A 424 4.32 51.81 -2.81
CA LEU A 424 4.97 50.59 -2.29
C LEU A 424 5.25 50.66 -0.78
N TRP A 425 5.53 51.85 -0.24
CA TRP A 425 5.78 52.04 1.20
C TRP A 425 4.53 51.83 2.06
N GLY A 426 3.34 52.17 1.56
CA GLY A 426 2.08 51.94 2.27
C GLY A 426 1.73 50.45 2.42
N ILE A 427 2.07 49.65 1.41
CA ILE A 427 1.81 48.20 1.40
C ILE A 427 2.78 47.48 2.35
N VAL A 428 4.06 47.86 2.34
CA VAL A 428 5.07 47.29 3.26
C VAL A 428 4.77 47.62 4.73
N LEU A 429 4.33 48.86 5.02
CA LEU A 429 3.89 49.24 6.37
C LEU A 429 2.60 48.52 6.81
N GLY A 430 1.64 48.31 5.90
CA GLY A 430 0.42 47.57 6.19
C GLY A 430 0.66 46.11 6.55
N VAL A 431 1.54 45.42 5.81
CA VAL A 431 1.90 44.02 6.10
C VAL A 431 2.65 43.91 7.43
N LEU A 432 3.54 44.87 7.75
CA LEU A 432 4.28 44.87 9.01
C LEU A 432 3.35 45.03 10.23
N VAL A 433 2.32 45.88 10.14
CA VAL A 433 1.32 46.08 11.21
C VAL A 433 0.46 44.83 11.42
N ILE A 434 0.11 44.10 10.36
CA ILE A 434 -0.65 42.85 10.45
C ILE A 434 0.18 41.75 11.12
N VAL A 435 1.46 41.61 10.75
CA VAL A 435 2.36 40.60 11.34
C VAL A 435 2.62 40.88 12.83
N ILE A 436 2.80 42.15 13.21
CA ILE A 436 2.97 42.54 14.62
C ILE A 436 1.66 42.33 15.40
N GLY A 437 0.50 42.62 14.80
CA GLY A 437 -0.82 42.39 15.40
C GLY A 437 -1.12 40.91 15.65
N LEU A 438 -0.81 40.03 14.70
CA LEU A 438 -1.00 38.57 14.85
C LEU A 438 -0.06 37.99 15.91
N SER A 439 1.17 38.51 16.00
CA SER A 439 2.14 38.11 17.02
C SER A 439 1.70 38.53 18.43
N ALA A 440 1.14 39.73 18.57
CA ALA A 440 0.57 40.22 19.83
C ALA A 440 -0.69 39.43 20.24
N PHE A 441 -1.56 39.07 19.30
CA PHE A 441 -2.75 38.25 19.55
C PHE A 441 -2.39 36.83 20.02
N ALA A 442 -1.37 36.21 19.42
CA ALA A 442 -0.85 34.92 19.84
C ALA A 442 -0.25 34.96 21.27
N LEU A 443 0.40 36.07 21.63
CA LEU A 443 0.93 36.28 22.99
C LEU A 443 -0.19 36.43 24.04
N ILE A 444 -1.25 37.16 23.70
CA ILE A 444 -2.44 37.35 24.56
C ILE A 444 -3.17 36.01 24.77
N GLN A 445 -3.34 35.21 23.71
CA GLN A 445 -3.92 33.86 23.78
C GLN A 445 -3.09 32.91 24.66
N ARG A 446 -1.75 32.98 24.59
CA ARG A 446 -0.85 32.19 25.45
C ARG A 446 -0.95 32.59 26.93
N ASN A 447 -1.11 33.87 27.23
CA ASN A 447 -1.26 34.36 28.61
C ASN A 447 -2.64 34.01 29.21
N GLN A 448 -3.70 34.05 28.39
CA GLN A 448 -5.04 33.60 28.78
C GLN A 448 -5.07 32.08 29.09
N ARG A 449 -4.35 31.26 28.32
CA ARG A 449 -4.21 29.81 28.59
C ARG A 449 -3.44 29.51 29.88
N LYS A 450 -2.40 30.29 30.22
CA LYS A 450 -1.66 30.11 31.48
C LYS A 450 -2.50 30.49 32.72
N ASN A 451 -3.35 31.51 32.63
CA ASN A 451 -4.27 31.88 33.72
C ASN A 451 -5.43 30.89 33.91
N LYS A 452 -5.78 30.10 32.89
CA LYS A 452 -6.84 29.07 32.98
C LYS A 452 -6.36 27.75 33.59
N ILE A 453 -5.05 27.50 33.61
CA ILE A 453 -4.43 26.30 34.21
C ILE A 453 -4.10 26.52 35.71
N GLY A 454 -4.02 27.78 36.17
CA GLY A 454 -3.73 28.12 37.58
C GLY A 454 -4.89 28.01 38.57
N ASN A 455 -6.10 27.65 38.15
CA ASN A 455 -7.31 27.76 38.98
C ASN A 455 -8.14 26.46 39.11
N SER A 456 -7.55 25.29 38.88
CA SER A 456 -8.27 24.01 39.04
C SER A 456 -7.36 22.87 39.51
N VAL A 457 -6.79 22.98 40.71
CA VAL A 457 -6.46 21.80 41.54
C VAL A 457 -6.59 22.16 43.03
N THR A 458 -7.78 21.91 43.58
CA THR A 458 -7.96 21.64 45.01
C THR A 458 -8.84 20.39 45.09
N SER A 459 -8.29 19.26 45.56
CA SER A 459 -8.91 18.36 46.55
C SER A 459 -8.13 17.04 46.70
N THR A 460 -7.78 16.78 47.97
CA THR A 460 -7.71 15.47 48.67
C THR A 460 -6.69 14.41 48.24
N LEU A 461 -5.61 14.38 49.02
CA LEU A 461 -4.65 13.29 49.19
C LEU A 461 -5.27 12.21 50.10
N THR A 462 -5.48 10.99 49.59
CA THR A 462 -5.84 9.83 50.41
C THR A 462 -4.66 8.86 50.44
N VAL A 463 -4.13 8.65 51.64
CA VAL A 463 -3.02 7.73 51.96
C VAL A 463 -3.54 6.29 51.97
N VAL A 464 -2.86 5.37 51.28
CA VAL A 464 -3.08 3.92 51.39
C VAL A 464 -1.81 3.28 51.96
N PRO A 465 -1.90 2.42 52.99
CA PRO A 465 -0.74 1.87 53.70
C PRO A 465 -0.12 0.65 52.99
N THR A 466 1.19 0.55 53.13
CA THR A 466 2.07 -0.57 52.76
C THR A 466 1.93 -1.79 53.66
N LEU A 467 1.98 -3.00 53.10
CA LEU A 467 2.24 -4.29 53.78
C LEU A 467 2.96 -5.26 52.78
N PRO A 468 3.66 -6.32 53.24
CA PRO A 468 5.12 -6.42 53.10
C PRO A 468 5.63 -7.49 52.12
N ILE A 469 6.94 -7.39 51.88
CA ILE A 469 7.82 -8.27 51.09
C ILE A 469 7.92 -9.65 51.74
N MET A 470 7.89 -10.71 50.92
CA MET A 470 8.24 -12.08 51.30
C MET A 470 9.32 -12.59 50.34
N GLU A 471 10.46 -12.96 50.91
CA GLU A 471 11.63 -13.57 50.24
C GLU A 471 11.29 -14.95 49.67
N ILE A 472 11.90 -15.29 48.52
CA ILE A 472 11.90 -16.64 47.95
C ILE A 472 13.37 -17.06 47.87
N ASP A 473 13.79 -17.93 48.78
CA ASP A 473 14.98 -18.77 48.66
C ASP A 473 14.56 -20.15 48.13
N ASP A 474 15.42 -20.68 47.24
CA ASP A 474 15.60 -22.07 46.80
C ASP A 474 14.43 -22.84 46.18
N ILE A 475 14.59 -23.22 44.90
CA ILE A 475 14.80 -24.63 44.50
C ILE A 475 15.28 -24.67 43.04
N GLU A 476 16.43 -25.31 42.89
CA GLU A 476 17.19 -25.64 41.69
C GLU A 476 16.67 -26.94 41.04
N GLU A 477 16.90 -27.06 39.72
CA GLU A 477 17.16 -28.29 38.98
C GLU A 477 16.05 -29.37 38.79
N ALA A 478 15.60 -29.55 37.54
CA ALA A 478 15.73 -30.79 36.76
C ALA A 478 14.72 -30.84 35.60
N THR A 479 15.19 -30.61 34.36
CA THR A 479 14.49 -31.04 33.14
C THR A 479 15.47 -31.74 32.21
N THR A 480 15.48 -33.07 32.28
CA THR A 480 15.99 -33.95 31.23
C THR A 480 15.04 -35.13 31.06
N THR A 481 14.79 -35.50 29.79
CA THR A 481 14.17 -36.76 29.29
C THR A 481 12.68 -36.95 29.59
N SER A 482 11.83 -37.47 28.70
CA SER A 482 11.92 -38.00 27.34
C SER A 482 10.50 -38.25 26.82
N LEU A 483 10.36 -38.22 25.49
CA LEU A 483 9.36 -38.93 24.67
C LEU A 483 8.61 -40.09 25.35
N GLU A 484 7.29 -40.17 25.18
CA GLU A 484 6.67 -41.16 24.28
C GLU A 484 5.14 -41.06 24.19
N SER A 485 4.70 -41.47 23.01
CA SER A 485 3.36 -41.67 22.46
C SER A 485 2.28 -42.22 23.40
N LYS A 486 1.05 -41.76 23.18
CA LYS A 486 -0.13 -42.62 23.29
C LYS A 486 -1.19 -42.24 22.26
N GLN A 487 -1.44 -43.22 21.42
CA GLN A 487 -2.53 -43.36 20.46
C GLN A 487 -3.76 -43.95 21.20
N VAL A 488 -4.94 -43.89 20.53
CA VAL A 488 -6.22 -44.57 20.83
C VAL A 488 -7.15 -43.76 21.76
N ASP A 489 -8.39 -43.41 21.44
CA ASP A 489 -9.39 -43.87 20.43
C ASP A 489 -9.93 -42.72 19.56
#